data_AF-A0A8J6EAE8-F1
#
_entry.id   AF-A0A8J6EAE8-F1
#
_cell.length_a   1.000
_cell.length_b   1.000
_cell.length_c   1.000
_cell.angle_alpha   90.00
_cell.angle_beta   90.00
_cell.angle_gamma   90.00
#
_symmetry.space_group_name_H-M   'P 1'
#
loop_
_entity.id
_entity.type
_entity.pdbx_description
1 polymer ?
#
loop_
_entity_poly.entity_id
_entity_poly.type
_entity_poly.pdbx_seq_one_letter_code
_entity_poly.pdbx_strand_id
1 'polypeptide(L)'
;MSSILYTSRKYFPKAAQILLISVTWFCSARGHECAINEPPKLASYFGTKTRYEEVNPFLLTNPLLVTRKEDLLPNTCTPLQIVSVIRHGTRYPTEKQIKKLKKMYSLIKESTSNSELVKELQNWNLWYDDWMDGQLVKKGEEDMKNLAYRLASLFPSLFTSDKFHKCKMSFITSSKHRCVDSTKAFINGLAHTYLKLPPPTEDTLENVSCREPVVNDTLMRFFDHCEKFVAQVEENDTAMYEVDEFKEGPEMKRVLRKISNLLSIPERELNADLIQVAFFSCSFELAINNVVNAPWCRLFDEEDAKVPLPNFETFLYIFLNS
;
A
#
# COMPACT_ATOMS: atom_id res chain seq x y z
N MET A 1 61.21 -13.94 -62.37
CA MET A 1 61.26 -14.37 -60.95
C MET A 1 59.88 -14.84 -60.55
N SER A 2 59.85 -16.02 -59.93
CA SER A 2 58.72 -16.93 -59.71
C SER A 2 57.50 -16.33 -59.03
N SER A 3 56.31 -16.92 -59.30
CA SER A 3 55.25 -17.33 -58.34
C SER A 3 53.95 -17.61 -59.14
N ILE A 4 53.70 -18.86 -59.53
CA ILE A 4 52.84 -19.86 -58.85
C ILE A 4 51.34 -19.53 -58.93
N LEU A 5 50.66 -20.38 -59.70
CA LEU A 5 49.22 -20.58 -59.81
C LEU A 5 48.62 -21.07 -58.49
N TYR A 6 47.44 -20.57 -58.12
CA TYR A 6 46.49 -21.35 -57.33
C TYR A 6 45.05 -21.05 -57.75
N THR A 7 44.39 -22.08 -58.27
CA THR A 7 42.97 -22.15 -58.57
C THR A 7 42.15 -22.31 -57.30
N SER A 8 41.03 -21.60 -57.15
CA SER A 8 39.97 -22.02 -56.23
C SER A 8 38.60 -22.00 -56.91
N ARG A 9 37.95 -23.17 -56.83
CA ARG A 9 36.64 -23.50 -57.40
C ARG A 9 35.52 -22.68 -56.75
N LYS A 10 34.56 -22.26 -57.58
CA LYS A 10 33.22 -21.86 -57.13
C LYS A 10 32.53 -23.04 -56.48
N TYR A 11 32.20 -22.92 -55.20
CA TYR A 11 31.38 -23.88 -54.46
C TYR A 11 30.03 -23.22 -54.15
N PHE A 12 28.95 -23.79 -54.68
CA PHE A 12 27.58 -23.52 -54.24
C PHE A 12 27.28 -24.41 -53.03
N PRO A 13 26.89 -23.87 -51.87
CA PRO A 13 26.28 -24.69 -50.83
C PRO A 13 24.78 -24.83 -51.09
N LYS A 14 24.34 -26.09 -50.95
CA LYS A 14 22.95 -26.56 -50.96
C LYS A 14 22.18 -25.97 -49.78
N ALA A 15 20.86 -25.84 -49.94
CA ALA A 15 19.94 -25.50 -48.87
C ALA A 15 20.12 -26.46 -47.68
N ALA A 16 20.67 -25.96 -46.58
CA ALA A 16 20.70 -26.65 -45.31
C ALA A 16 19.40 -26.33 -44.59
N GLN A 17 18.56 -27.36 -44.40
CA GLN A 17 17.49 -27.34 -43.40
C GLN A 17 18.12 -27.08 -42.03
N ILE A 18 17.85 -25.90 -41.47
CA ILE A 18 18.18 -25.61 -40.07
C ILE A 18 17.14 -26.34 -39.23
N LEU A 19 17.54 -27.52 -38.74
CA LEU A 19 16.84 -28.23 -37.68
C LEU A 19 17.04 -27.41 -36.39
N LEU A 20 16.04 -26.62 -35.99
CA LEU A 20 15.99 -25.99 -34.68
C LEU A 20 15.83 -27.10 -33.63
N ILE A 21 16.95 -27.59 -33.10
CA ILE A 21 16.95 -28.40 -31.88
C ILE A 21 16.64 -27.44 -30.74
N SER A 22 15.37 -27.38 -30.32
CA SER A 22 14.99 -26.79 -29.05
C SER A 22 15.67 -27.60 -27.95
N VAL A 23 16.75 -27.08 -27.38
CA VAL A 23 17.29 -27.59 -26.11
C VAL A 23 16.29 -27.20 -25.03
N THR A 24 15.27 -28.03 -24.84
CA THR A 24 14.50 -28.03 -23.60
C THR A 24 15.45 -28.42 -22.50
N TRP A 25 15.89 -27.44 -21.72
CA TRP A 25 16.63 -27.67 -20.50
C TRP A 25 15.68 -28.40 -19.54
N PHE A 26 15.80 -29.72 -19.50
CA PHE A 26 15.20 -30.55 -18.47
C PHE A 26 15.89 -30.19 -17.15
N CYS A 27 15.35 -29.19 -16.45
CA CYS A 27 15.60 -29.03 -15.02
C CYS A 27 14.84 -30.15 -14.30
N SER A 28 15.55 -31.21 -13.95
CA SER A 28 15.08 -32.19 -12.99
C SER A 28 15.76 -31.96 -11.65
N ALA A 29 14.93 -31.85 -10.60
CA ALA A 29 15.22 -31.99 -9.17
C ALA A 29 16.02 -30.88 -8.44
N ARG A 30 15.30 -29.85 -7.97
CA ARG A 30 15.01 -29.66 -6.52
C ARG A 30 13.99 -28.53 -6.40
N GLY A 31 12.82 -28.84 -5.84
CA GLY A 31 11.71 -27.91 -5.66
C GLY A 31 12.12 -26.71 -4.82
N HIS A 32 12.36 -25.59 -5.49
CA HIS A 32 11.87 -24.30 -5.07
C HIS A 32 11.01 -23.81 -6.22
N GLU A 33 9.73 -24.15 -6.19
CA GLU A 33 8.74 -23.31 -6.84
C GLU A 33 9.05 -21.88 -6.39
N CYS A 34 9.47 -21.04 -7.33
CA CYS A 34 9.21 -19.61 -7.18
C CYS A 34 7.70 -19.51 -7.16
N ALA A 35 7.12 -19.59 -5.96
CA ALA A 35 5.74 -19.22 -5.73
C ALA A 35 5.64 -17.77 -6.19
N ILE A 36 5.16 -17.58 -7.43
CA ILE A 36 4.42 -16.38 -7.74
C ILE A 36 3.23 -16.50 -6.81
N ASN A 37 3.35 -15.91 -5.61
CA ASN A 37 2.26 -15.85 -4.66
C ASN A 37 1.10 -15.24 -5.44
N GLU A 38 0.05 -16.02 -5.69
CA GLU A 38 -1.17 -15.47 -6.26
C GLU A 38 -1.55 -14.27 -5.38
N PRO A 39 -1.88 -13.11 -5.99
CA PRO A 39 -2.23 -11.93 -5.22
C PRO A 39 -3.40 -12.29 -4.30
N PRO A 40 -3.42 -11.79 -3.05
CA PRO A 40 -4.53 -12.04 -2.13
C PRO A 40 -5.85 -11.72 -2.83
N LYS A 41 -6.77 -12.69 -2.90
CA LYS A 41 -8.00 -12.59 -3.72
C LYS A 41 -8.82 -11.33 -3.46
N LEU A 42 -8.79 -10.83 -2.21
CA LEU A 42 -9.55 -9.67 -1.78
C LEU A 42 -8.79 -8.34 -1.90
N ALA A 43 -7.50 -8.35 -2.28
CA ALA A 43 -6.63 -7.18 -2.25
C ALA A 43 -7.10 -6.00 -3.11
N SER A 44 -7.72 -6.30 -4.26
CA SER A 44 -8.29 -5.31 -5.17
C SER A 44 -9.52 -4.60 -4.59
N TYR A 45 -10.13 -5.13 -3.54
CA TYR A 45 -11.36 -4.62 -2.93
C TYR A 45 -11.14 -3.86 -1.62
N PHE A 46 -9.89 -3.76 -1.13
CA PHE A 46 -9.60 -3.02 0.11
C PHE A 46 -9.67 -1.49 -0.04
N GLY A 47 -9.86 -0.98 -1.26
CA GLY A 47 -10.01 0.44 -1.54
C GLY A 47 -8.85 1.26 -0.97
N THR A 48 -9.16 2.25 -0.11
CA THR A 48 -8.13 3.09 0.50
C THR A 48 -7.21 2.36 1.49
N LYS A 49 -7.44 1.07 1.78
CA LYS A 49 -6.60 0.22 2.61
C LYS A 49 -5.76 -0.78 1.80
N THR A 50 -5.87 -0.77 0.47
CA THR A 50 -5.01 -1.58 -0.40
C THR A 50 -3.54 -1.22 -0.18
N ARG A 51 -2.72 -2.25 0.03
CA ARG A 51 -1.27 -2.11 0.22
C ARG A 51 -0.60 -1.66 -1.09
N TYR A 52 0.43 -0.82 -1.00
CA TYR A 52 1.10 -0.20 -2.15
C TYR A 52 1.64 -1.21 -3.16
N GLU A 53 2.13 -2.36 -2.69
CA GLU A 53 2.64 -3.45 -3.51
C GLU A 53 1.56 -4.17 -4.32
N GLU A 54 0.29 -4.13 -3.94
CA GLU A 54 -0.79 -4.79 -4.69
C GLU A 54 -1.03 -4.12 -6.05
N VAL A 55 -0.71 -2.82 -6.15
CA VAL A 55 -0.74 -2.06 -7.41
C VAL A 55 0.64 -1.97 -8.08
N ASN A 56 1.70 -2.43 -7.39
CA ASN A 56 3.09 -2.46 -7.88
C ASN A 56 3.77 -3.78 -7.48
N PRO A 57 3.37 -4.94 -8.03
CA PRO A 57 3.72 -6.25 -7.50
C PRO A 57 5.22 -6.56 -7.53
N PHE A 58 5.97 -5.96 -8.45
CA PHE A 58 7.43 -6.10 -8.53
C PHE A 58 8.17 -5.59 -7.28
N LEU A 59 7.52 -4.73 -6.47
CA LEU A 59 8.07 -4.22 -5.22
C LEU A 59 8.08 -5.24 -4.08
N LEU A 60 7.30 -6.33 -4.19
CA LEU A 60 7.36 -7.45 -3.25
C LEU A 60 8.73 -8.15 -3.31
N THR A 61 9.29 -8.26 -4.51
CA THR A 61 10.60 -8.89 -4.74
C THR A 61 11.74 -7.91 -4.50
N ASN A 62 11.60 -6.68 -5.01
CA ASN A 62 12.61 -5.64 -4.83
C ASN A 62 11.93 -4.29 -4.54
N PRO A 63 11.86 -3.87 -3.26
CA PRO A 63 11.18 -2.65 -2.88
C PRO A 63 11.89 -1.39 -3.38
N LEU A 64 13.15 -1.48 -3.81
CA LEU A 64 13.91 -0.37 -4.37
C LEU A 64 13.90 -0.36 -5.91
N LEU A 65 13.20 -1.32 -6.55
CA LEU A 65 13.18 -1.41 -7.99
C LEU A 65 12.61 -0.13 -8.61
N VAL A 66 13.36 0.40 -9.57
CA VAL A 66 12.94 1.53 -10.39
C VAL A 66 12.74 1.03 -11.81
N THR A 67 11.48 0.86 -12.19
CA THR A 67 11.12 0.62 -13.58
C THR A 67 11.13 1.95 -14.31
N ARG A 68 12.28 2.30 -14.90
CA ARG A 68 12.30 3.37 -15.91
C ARG A 68 11.48 2.86 -17.09
N LYS A 69 10.24 3.35 -17.24
CA LYS A 69 9.66 3.39 -18.59
C LYS A 69 10.59 4.28 -19.40
N GLU A 70 11.21 3.72 -20.44
CA GLU A 70 12.01 4.49 -21.42
C GLU A 70 11.21 5.68 -21.97
N ASP A 71 9.87 5.59 -21.91
CA ASP A 71 8.92 6.64 -22.32
C ASP A 71 8.77 7.82 -21.34
N LEU A 72 9.25 7.74 -20.09
CA LEU A 72 8.95 8.79 -19.10
C LEU A 72 9.63 10.12 -19.44
N LEU A 73 10.80 10.08 -20.06
CA LEU A 73 11.48 11.25 -20.62
C LEU A 73 12.35 10.77 -21.80
N PRO A 74 12.14 11.28 -23.03
CA PRO A 74 13.12 11.10 -24.09
C PRO A 74 14.50 11.57 -23.59
N ASN A 75 15.58 10.93 -24.04
CA ASN A 75 16.97 11.26 -23.66
C ASN A 75 17.39 12.73 -23.93
N THR A 76 16.49 13.56 -24.47
CA THR A 76 16.63 14.98 -24.77
C THR A 76 16.08 15.90 -23.67
N CYS A 77 15.33 15.39 -22.69
CA CYS A 77 14.70 16.21 -21.65
C CYS A 77 15.49 16.21 -20.35
N THR A 78 15.66 17.40 -19.76
CA THR A 78 16.29 17.55 -18.44
C THR A 78 15.21 17.90 -17.40
N PRO A 79 15.00 17.10 -16.35
CA PRO A 79 14.05 17.43 -15.30
C PRO A 79 14.55 18.65 -14.52
N LEU A 80 13.70 19.67 -14.37
CA LEU A 80 14.02 20.93 -13.69
C LEU A 80 13.44 21.02 -12.28
N GLN A 81 12.25 20.45 -12.08
CA GLN A 81 11.53 20.48 -10.81
C GLN A 81 10.66 19.22 -10.69
N ILE A 82 10.46 18.78 -9.45
CA ILE A 82 9.45 17.79 -9.10
C ILE A 82 8.58 18.33 -7.97
N VAL A 83 7.27 18.13 -8.10
CA VAL A 83 6.29 18.41 -7.05
C VAL A 83 5.46 17.15 -6.89
N SER A 84 5.37 16.63 -5.67
CA SER A 84 4.64 15.40 -5.37
C SER A 84 3.72 15.61 -4.17
N VAL A 85 2.52 15.04 -4.26
CA VAL A 85 1.60 14.90 -3.14
C VAL A 85 1.54 13.43 -2.79
N ILE A 86 1.96 13.10 -1.58
CA ILE A 86 2.16 11.72 -1.14
C ILE A 86 1.29 11.47 0.08
N ARG A 87 0.43 10.45 0.01
CA ARG A 87 -0.33 9.98 1.17
C ARG A 87 0.61 9.36 2.19
N HIS A 88 0.28 9.46 3.46
CA HIS A 88 1.00 8.75 4.53
C HIS A 88 1.16 7.25 4.22
N GLY A 89 2.21 6.63 4.78
CA GLY A 89 2.45 5.20 4.67
C GLY A 89 1.44 4.34 5.45
N THR A 90 1.66 3.02 5.44
CA THR A 90 0.83 2.06 6.19
C THR A 90 0.75 2.43 7.67
N ARG A 91 -0.45 2.35 8.27
CA ARG A 91 -0.73 2.75 9.65
C ARG A 91 -1.53 1.70 10.41
N TYR A 92 -1.53 1.79 11.73
CA TYR A 92 -2.45 1.04 12.58
C TYR A 92 -3.91 1.44 12.33
N PRO A 93 -4.89 0.60 12.73
CA PRO A 93 -6.29 1.02 12.78
C PRO A 93 -6.46 2.23 13.71
N THR A 94 -7.50 3.05 13.48
CA THR A 94 -7.83 4.14 14.43
C THR A 94 -8.44 3.57 15.71
N GLU A 95 -8.40 4.29 16.81
CA GLU A 95 -9.00 3.90 18.10
C GLU A 95 -10.47 3.45 17.93
N LYS A 96 -11.27 4.19 17.16
CA LYS A 96 -12.68 3.82 16.85
C LYS A 96 -12.79 2.45 16.17
N GLN A 97 -11.86 2.11 15.28
CA GLN A 97 -11.79 0.81 14.62
C GLN A 97 -11.31 -0.28 15.57
N ILE A 98 -10.32 0.02 16.43
CA ILE A 98 -9.79 -0.92 17.44
C ILE A 98 -10.89 -1.31 18.43
N LYS A 99 -11.68 -0.36 18.93
CA LYS A 99 -12.81 -0.62 19.83
C LYS A 99 -13.87 -1.52 19.18
N LYS A 100 -14.21 -1.27 17.92
CA LYS A 100 -15.12 -2.12 17.13
C LYS A 100 -14.54 -3.51 16.89
N LEU A 101 -13.23 -3.62 16.64
CA LEU A 101 -12.54 -4.90 16.46
C LEU A 101 -12.54 -5.71 17.75
N LYS A 102 -12.27 -5.07 18.89
CA LYS A 102 -12.37 -5.67 20.23
C LYS A 102 -13.76 -6.25 20.48
N LYS A 103 -14.82 -5.51 20.14
CA LYS A 103 -16.20 -6.00 20.24
C LYS A 103 -16.48 -7.17 19.31
N MET A 104 -16.07 -7.11 18.04
CA MET A 104 -16.25 -8.22 17.10
C MET A 104 -15.50 -9.48 17.59
N TYR A 105 -14.27 -9.29 18.06
CA TYR A 105 -13.43 -10.36 18.57
C TYR A 105 -14.02 -11.01 19.84
N SER A 106 -14.59 -10.23 20.77
CA SER A 106 -15.26 -10.80 21.95
C SER A 106 -16.46 -11.68 21.56
N LEU A 107 -17.27 -11.23 20.60
CA LEU A 107 -18.39 -12.05 20.09
C LEU A 107 -17.90 -13.36 19.45
N ILE A 108 -16.78 -13.32 18.70
CA ILE A 108 -16.17 -14.54 18.14
C ILE A 108 -15.66 -15.48 19.24
N LYS A 109 -15.07 -14.93 20.32
CA LYS A 109 -14.61 -15.74 21.48
C LYS A 109 -15.76 -16.45 22.20
N GLU A 110 -16.95 -15.88 22.18
CA GLU A 110 -18.17 -16.45 22.77
C GLU A 110 -18.95 -17.35 21.80
N SER A 111 -18.57 -17.38 20.52
CA SER A 111 -19.21 -18.23 19.51
C SER A 111 -19.15 -19.71 19.88
N THR A 112 -20.27 -20.40 19.65
CA THR A 112 -20.40 -21.86 19.81
C THR A 112 -20.09 -22.64 18.52
N SER A 113 -19.69 -21.95 17.45
CA SER A 113 -19.34 -22.60 16.18
C SER A 113 -18.09 -23.47 16.34
N ASN A 114 -18.18 -24.72 15.90
CA ASN A 114 -17.06 -25.66 15.91
C ASN A 114 -16.24 -25.65 14.61
N SER A 115 -16.52 -24.70 13.71
CA SER A 115 -15.78 -24.60 12.45
C SER A 115 -14.31 -24.27 12.69
N GLU A 116 -13.44 -24.80 11.82
CA GLU A 116 -11.99 -24.55 11.92
C GLU A 116 -11.67 -23.06 11.83
N LEU A 117 -12.33 -22.35 10.92
CA LEU A 117 -12.17 -20.89 10.77
C LEU A 117 -12.48 -20.13 12.08
N VAL A 118 -13.56 -20.51 12.78
CA VAL A 118 -13.91 -19.84 14.05
C VAL A 118 -12.88 -20.15 15.11
N LYS A 119 -12.38 -21.39 15.22
CA LYS A 119 -11.29 -21.73 16.15
C LYS A 119 -10.02 -20.95 15.85
N GLU A 120 -9.66 -20.81 14.58
CA GLU A 120 -8.53 -19.99 14.16
C GLU A 120 -8.72 -18.51 14.53
N LEU A 121 -9.92 -17.94 14.31
CA LEU A 121 -10.23 -16.58 14.74
C LEU A 121 -10.24 -16.43 16.27
N GLN A 122 -10.72 -17.42 17.02
CA GLN A 122 -10.69 -17.42 18.48
C GLN A 122 -9.27 -17.48 19.04
N ASN A 123 -8.34 -18.09 18.30
CA ASN A 123 -6.93 -18.16 18.66
C ASN A 123 -6.09 -17.02 18.05
N TRP A 124 -6.68 -16.19 17.19
CA TRP A 124 -6.00 -15.04 16.62
C TRP A 124 -5.63 -14.05 17.73
N ASN A 125 -4.38 -13.60 17.73
CA ASN A 125 -3.89 -12.69 18.76
C ASN A 125 -4.43 -11.28 18.50
N LEU A 126 -5.24 -10.73 19.40
CA LEU A 126 -5.63 -9.33 19.34
C LEU A 126 -4.51 -8.47 19.95
N TRP A 127 -3.64 -7.94 19.09
CA TRP A 127 -2.44 -7.20 19.48
C TRP A 127 -2.56 -5.68 19.36
N TYR A 128 -3.76 -5.18 19.01
CA TYR A 128 -4.02 -3.74 18.88
C TYR A 128 -4.47 -3.11 20.19
N ASP A 129 -3.72 -2.09 20.60
CA ASP A 129 -4.04 -1.23 21.74
C ASP A 129 -4.60 0.12 21.30
N ASP A 130 -5.43 0.73 22.14
CA ASP A 130 -6.13 1.98 21.82
C ASP A 130 -5.15 3.14 21.55
N TRP A 131 -3.98 3.13 22.21
CA TRP A 131 -2.94 4.16 22.03
C TRP A 131 -2.30 4.14 20.64
N MET A 132 -2.40 3.04 19.90
CA MET A 132 -1.86 2.92 18.55
C MET A 132 -2.60 3.81 17.53
N ASP A 133 -3.78 4.33 17.87
CA ASP A 133 -4.68 5.20 17.09
C ASP A 133 -4.14 5.80 15.78
N GLY A 134 -4.14 4.98 14.72
CA GLY A 134 -3.72 5.42 13.39
C GLY A 134 -2.25 5.80 13.22
N GLN A 135 -1.39 5.51 14.20
CA GLN A 135 0.05 5.77 14.15
C GLN A 135 0.69 5.02 12.99
N LEU A 136 1.77 5.58 12.44
CA LEU A 136 2.51 4.95 11.35
C LEU A 136 3.11 3.63 11.85
N VAL A 137 2.93 2.53 11.10
CA VAL A 137 3.59 1.27 11.46
C VAL A 137 4.99 1.20 10.87
N LYS A 138 5.81 0.26 11.34
CA LYS A 138 7.16 0.07 10.82
C LYS A 138 7.18 -0.13 9.30
N LYS A 139 6.26 -0.94 8.76
CA LYS A 139 6.08 -1.10 7.31
C LYS A 139 5.83 0.24 6.61
N GLY A 140 5.02 1.12 7.19
CA GLY A 140 4.74 2.46 6.66
C GLY A 140 5.95 3.38 6.64
N GLU A 141 6.85 3.30 7.63
CA GLU A 141 8.14 3.99 7.55
C GLU A 141 8.97 3.49 6.37
N GLU A 142 9.06 2.17 6.19
CA GLU A 142 9.82 1.56 5.10
C GLU A 142 9.19 1.88 3.73
N ASP A 143 7.86 1.95 3.63
CA ASP A 143 7.15 2.40 2.42
C ASP A 143 7.67 3.77 1.97
N MET A 144 7.77 4.71 2.91
CA MET A 144 8.20 6.09 2.64
C MET A 144 9.70 6.19 2.34
N LYS A 145 10.54 5.42 3.03
CA LYS A 145 11.99 5.36 2.74
C LYS A 145 12.26 4.80 1.35
N ASN A 146 11.58 3.71 1.00
CA ASN A 146 11.72 3.07 -0.30
C ASN A 146 11.17 3.98 -1.41
N LEU A 147 10.06 4.68 -1.16
CA LEU A 147 9.53 5.68 -2.09
C LEU A 147 10.52 6.82 -2.34
N ALA A 148 11.16 7.35 -1.28
CA ALA A 148 12.18 8.38 -1.41
C ALA A 148 13.36 7.91 -2.28
N TYR A 149 13.85 6.70 -2.04
CA TYR A 149 14.92 6.11 -2.84
C TYR A 149 14.53 5.96 -4.32
N ARG A 150 13.33 5.43 -4.59
CA ARG A 150 12.85 5.23 -5.97
C ARG A 150 12.70 6.57 -6.69
N LEU A 151 12.11 7.57 -6.04
CA LEU A 151 11.92 8.90 -6.63
C LEU A 151 13.24 9.59 -6.93
N ALA A 152 14.20 9.51 -6.00
CA ALA A 152 15.52 10.10 -6.18
C ALA A 152 16.33 9.38 -7.27
N SER A 153 16.21 8.05 -7.35
CA SER A 153 16.82 7.24 -8.41
C SER A 153 16.24 7.54 -9.80
N LEU A 154 14.97 7.96 -9.90
CA LEU A 154 14.37 8.39 -11.17
C LEU A 154 14.87 9.78 -11.61
N PHE A 155 15.12 10.68 -10.66
CA PHE A 155 15.49 12.08 -10.95
C PHE A 155 16.80 12.49 -10.25
N PRO A 156 17.92 11.81 -10.51
CA PRO A 156 19.16 12.00 -9.74
C PRO A 156 19.70 13.44 -9.79
N SER A 157 19.48 14.16 -10.91
CA SER A 157 19.89 15.57 -11.04
C SER A 157 19.12 16.52 -10.10
N LEU A 158 17.91 16.13 -9.66
CA LEU A 158 17.10 16.90 -8.71
C LEU A 158 17.45 16.57 -7.27
N PHE A 159 17.87 15.34 -6.98
CA PHE A 159 18.14 14.84 -5.64
C PHE A 159 19.65 14.70 -5.37
N THR A 160 20.33 15.82 -5.12
CA THR A 160 21.78 15.82 -4.80
C THR A 160 22.03 16.21 -3.35
N SER A 161 23.15 15.75 -2.79
CA SER A 161 23.57 16.13 -1.43
C SER A 161 23.71 17.64 -1.29
N ASP A 162 24.27 18.33 -2.31
CA ASP A 162 24.39 19.80 -2.31
C ASP A 162 23.03 20.50 -2.19
N LYS A 163 22.04 20.08 -2.98
CA LYS A 163 20.68 20.63 -2.92
C LYS A 163 20.01 20.34 -1.59
N PHE A 164 20.21 19.14 -1.04
CA PHE A 164 19.67 18.75 0.26
C PHE A 164 20.26 19.61 1.40
N HIS A 165 21.59 19.78 1.44
CA HIS A 165 22.28 20.60 2.44
C HIS A 165 21.97 22.09 2.33
N LYS A 166 21.72 22.61 1.12
CA LYS A 166 21.36 24.02 0.89
C LYS A 166 19.86 24.30 1.03
N CYS A 167 19.09 23.41 1.66
CA CYS A 167 17.64 23.51 1.81
C CYS A 167 16.90 23.80 0.48
N LYS A 168 17.36 23.23 -0.65
CA LYS A 168 16.72 23.41 -1.97
C LYS A 168 15.59 22.42 -2.24
N MET A 169 15.23 21.62 -1.24
CA MET A 169 14.11 20.69 -1.26
C MET A 169 13.13 21.13 -0.17
N SER A 170 11.84 21.22 -0.50
CA SER A 170 10.79 21.59 0.46
C SER A 170 9.98 20.36 0.84
N PHE A 171 9.78 20.16 2.14
CA PHE A 171 8.97 19.09 2.69
C PHE A 171 7.83 19.72 3.50
N ILE A 172 6.60 19.54 3.03
CA ILE A 172 5.40 20.09 3.65
C ILE A 172 4.50 18.93 4.06
N THR A 173 3.91 19.01 5.26
CA THR A 173 3.05 17.96 5.81
C THR A 173 1.84 18.54 6.53
N SER A 174 0.80 17.74 6.72
CA SER A 174 -0.30 18.07 7.63
C SER A 174 0.10 17.79 9.08
N SER A 175 -0.61 18.36 10.04
CA SER A 175 -0.40 18.13 11.48
C SER A 175 -0.68 16.71 11.98
N LYS A 176 -1.30 15.84 11.15
CA LYS A 176 -1.57 14.45 11.55
C LYS A 176 -0.25 13.70 11.77
N HIS A 177 -0.08 13.09 12.95
CA HIS A 177 1.14 12.37 13.36
C HIS A 177 1.70 11.44 12.27
N ARG A 178 0.86 10.58 11.70
CA ARG A 178 1.20 9.65 10.62
C ARG A 178 1.74 10.34 9.36
N CYS A 179 1.29 11.54 9.05
CA CYS A 179 1.77 12.33 7.92
C CYS A 179 3.12 12.96 8.24
N VAL A 180 3.30 13.48 9.46
CA VAL A 180 4.59 13.99 9.95
C VAL A 180 5.63 12.87 9.94
N ASP A 181 5.32 11.73 10.54
CA ASP A 181 6.21 10.57 10.62
C ASP A 181 6.52 9.99 9.24
N SER A 182 5.53 9.95 8.33
CA SER A 182 5.76 9.54 6.95
C SER A 182 6.74 10.47 6.23
N THR A 183 6.60 11.78 6.46
CA THR A 183 7.48 12.78 5.84
C THR A 183 8.90 12.67 6.41
N LYS A 184 9.04 12.47 7.73
CA LYS A 184 10.34 12.21 8.36
C LYS A 184 10.97 10.92 7.85
N ALA A 185 10.20 9.85 7.68
CA ALA A 185 10.68 8.60 7.10
C ALA A 185 11.14 8.78 5.64
N PHE A 186 10.41 9.57 4.84
CA PHE A 186 10.82 9.93 3.48
C PHE A 186 12.15 10.69 3.47
N ILE A 187 12.28 11.74 4.30
CA ILE A 187 13.52 12.54 4.43
C ILE A 187 14.68 11.65 4.86
N ASN A 188 14.45 10.76 5.82
CA ASN A 188 15.45 9.79 6.29
C ASN A 188 15.89 8.85 5.16
N GLY A 189 14.95 8.28 4.41
CA GLY A 189 15.25 7.43 3.26
C GLY A 189 16.05 8.17 2.19
N LEU A 190 15.73 9.43 1.92
CA LEU A 190 16.51 10.25 1.01
C LEU A 190 17.94 10.48 1.54
N ALA A 191 18.08 10.94 2.78
CA ALA A 191 19.36 11.30 3.37
C ALA A 191 20.30 10.09 3.54
N HIS A 192 19.79 9.00 4.11
CA HIS A 192 20.63 7.88 4.54
C HIS A 192 20.60 6.71 3.55
N THR A 193 19.45 6.41 2.95
CA THR A 193 19.34 5.29 2.01
C THR A 193 19.81 5.68 0.60
N TYR A 194 19.46 6.86 0.10
CA TYR A 194 19.84 7.30 -1.25
C TYR A 194 21.15 8.10 -1.26
N LEU A 195 21.22 9.24 -0.54
CA LEU A 195 22.38 10.14 -0.55
C LEU A 195 23.58 9.63 0.28
N LYS A 196 23.37 8.57 1.08
CA LYS A 196 24.41 7.95 1.94
C LYS A 196 25.06 8.95 2.90
N LEU A 197 24.31 9.94 3.39
CA LEU A 197 24.79 10.91 4.36
C LEU A 197 25.02 10.23 5.71
N PRO A 198 26.08 10.63 6.45
CA PRO A 198 26.30 10.12 7.80
C PRO A 198 25.13 10.50 8.72
N PRO A 199 24.87 9.70 9.77
CA PRO A 199 23.94 10.08 10.82
C PRO A 199 24.37 11.41 11.45
N PRO A 200 23.43 12.25 11.87
CA PRO A 200 23.77 13.49 12.56
C PRO A 200 24.50 13.19 13.87
N THR A 201 25.66 13.82 14.08
CA THR A 201 26.35 13.91 15.38
C THR A 201 25.88 15.16 16.13
N GLU A 202 26.13 15.24 17.45
CA GLU A 202 25.79 16.42 18.27
C GLU A 202 26.26 17.75 17.65
N ASP A 203 27.48 17.78 17.08
CA ASP A 203 28.05 18.96 16.42
C ASP A 203 27.39 19.32 15.07
N THR A 204 26.60 18.43 14.48
CA THR A 204 25.88 18.67 13.22
C THR A 204 24.41 19.04 13.41
N LEU A 205 23.93 19.09 14.66
CA LEU A 205 22.55 19.44 15.00
C LEU A 205 22.17 20.87 14.56
N GLU A 206 23.13 21.79 14.47
CA GLU A 206 22.89 23.17 14.02
C GLU A 206 22.50 23.28 12.53
N ASN A 207 22.77 22.26 11.70
CA ASN A 207 22.41 22.21 10.28
C ASN A 207 21.21 21.29 9.97
N VAL A 208 20.37 20.99 10.96
CA VAL A 208 19.24 20.04 10.83
C VAL A 208 17.97 20.68 10.25
N SER A 209 17.91 22.00 10.08
CA SER A 209 16.65 22.66 9.67
C SER A 209 16.10 22.17 8.32
N CYS A 210 16.95 21.80 7.35
CA CYS A 210 16.50 21.27 6.05
C CYS A 210 15.87 19.87 6.15
N ARG A 211 16.00 19.19 7.30
CA ARG A 211 15.50 17.82 7.54
C ARG A 211 14.17 17.80 8.29
N GLU A 212 13.72 18.95 8.80
CA GLU A 212 12.43 19.03 9.46
C GLU A 212 11.34 19.46 8.48
N PRO A 213 10.22 18.73 8.42
CA PRO A 213 9.10 19.10 7.56
C PRO A 213 8.35 20.31 8.13
N VAL A 214 7.86 21.17 7.24
CA VAL A 214 7.00 22.30 7.61
C VAL A 214 5.57 21.82 7.70
N VAL A 215 4.94 22.00 8.85
CA VAL A 215 3.51 21.70 9.03
C VAL A 215 2.67 22.82 8.44
N ASN A 216 1.77 22.48 7.51
CA ASN A 216 0.86 23.43 6.87
C ASN A 216 -0.48 22.75 6.56
N ASP A 217 -1.44 22.84 7.49
CA ASP A 217 -2.78 22.27 7.31
C ASP A 217 -3.64 23.06 6.31
N THR A 218 -3.42 24.37 6.17
CA THR A 218 -4.14 25.16 5.16
C THR A 218 -3.87 24.64 3.75
N LEU A 219 -2.64 24.19 3.48
CA LEU A 219 -2.29 23.56 2.20
C LEU A 219 -2.69 22.08 2.16
N MET A 220 -2.31 21.31 3.17
CA MET A 220 -2.40 19.83 3.13
C MET A 220 -3.76 19.27 3.57
N ARG A 221 -4.56 20.09 4.24
CA ARG A 221 -5.92 19.81 4.74
C ARG A 221 -6.85 20.97 4.42
N PHE A 222 -6.71 21.56 3.23
CA PHE A 222 -7.51 22.71 2.78
C PHE A 222 -9.02 22.51 2.96
N PHE A 223 -9.51 21.26 2.91
CA PHE A 223 -10.91 20.92 3.11
C PHE A 223 -11.42 21.23 4.53
N ASP A 224 -10.57 21.13 5.57
CA ASP A 224 -10.92 21.50 6.96
C ASP A 224 -11.22 23.01 7.08
N HIS A 225 -10.78 23.82 6.10
CA HIS A 225 -10.98 25.27 6.06
C HIS A 225 -12.01 25.71 5.01
N CYS A 226 -12.61 24.76 4.29
CA CYS A 226 -13.65 25.06 3.32
C CYS A 226 -14.99 25.22 4.05
N GLU A 227 -15.45 26.45 4.27
CA GLU A 227 -16.68 26.75 5.02
C GLU A 227 -17.88 25.94 4.51
N LYS A 228 -18.02 25.80 3.18
CA LYS A 228 -19.09 25.01 2.58
C LYS A 228 -18.97 23.53 2.94
N PHE A 229 -17.76 22.98 2.93
CA PHE A 229 -17.54 21.58 3.31
C PHE A 229 -17.85 21.35 4.78
N VAL A 230 -17.35 22.22 5.66
CA VAL A 230 -17.57 22.14 7.11
C VAL A 230 -19.07 22.19 7.40
N ALA A 231 -19.77 23.21 6.89
CA ALA A 231 -21.19 23.40 7.17
C ALA A 231 -22.10 22.33 6.53
N GLN A 232 -21.78 21.83 5.34
CA GLN A 232 -22.67 20.93 4.59
C GLN A 232 -22.36 19.45 4.75
N VAL A 233 -21.15 19.10 5.21
CA VAL A 233 -20.68 17.71 5.31
C VAL A 233 -20.19 17.36 6.70
N GLU A 234 -19.28 18.14 7.29
CA GLU A 234 -18.66 17.77 8.57
C GLU A 234 -19.60 17.99 9.76
N GLU A 235 -20.26 19.13 9.83
CA GLU A 235 -21.21 19.51 10.89
C GLU A 235 -22.66 19.13 10.57
N ASN A 236 -22.89 18.49 9.42
CA ASN A 236 -24.22 18.10 8.97
C ASN A 236 -24.47 16.62 9.21
N ASP A 237 -25.28 16.31 10.22
CA ASP A 237 -25.63 14.93 10.58
C ASP A 237 -26.34 14.16 9.45
N THR A 238 -27.01 14.85 8.52
CA THR A 238 -27.67 14.20 7.37
C THR A 238 -26.74 13.98 6.19
N ALA A 239 -25.51 14.51 6.21
CA ALA A 239 -24.58 14.38 5.09
C ALA A 239 -24.21 12.92 4.82
N MET A 240 -24.33 12.06 5.84
CA MET A 240 -24.02 10.63 5.76
C MET A 240 -25.25 9.75 5.51
N TYR A 241 -26.41 10.35 5.20
CA TYR A 241 -27.67 9.63 5.00
C TYR A 241 -27.55 8.43 4.05
N GLU A 242 -26.95 8.63 2.87
CA GLU A 242 -26.77 7.55 1.87
C GLU A 242 -25.89 6.41 2.39
N VAL A 243 -24.90 6.72 3.24
CA VAL A 243 -24.05 5.70 3.86
C VAL A 243 -24.83 4.91 4.90
N ASP A 244 -25.66 5.59 5.70
CA ASP A 244 -26.47 4.93 6.72
C ASP A 244 -27.59 4.08 6.10
N GLU A 245 -28.24 4.56 5.04
CA GLU A 245 -29.19 3.77 4.24
C GLU A 245 -28.52 2.54 3.62
N PHE A 246 -27.33 2.69 3.04
CA PHE A 246 -26.60 1.55 2.48
C PHE A 246 -26.21 0.50 3.53
N LYS A 247 -25.82 0.94 4.73
CA LYS A 247 -25.52 0.02 5.85
C LYS A 247 -26.73 -0.82 6.26
N GLU A 248 -27.93 -0.28 6.10
CA GLU A 248 -29.20 -0.96 6.34
C GLU A 248 -29.79 -1.62 5.08
N GLY A 249 -29.15 -1.45 3.93
CA GLY A 249 -29.59 -1.95 2.63
C GLY A 249 -29.53 -3.48 2.50
N PRO A 250 -30.21 -4.03 1.48
CA PRO A 250 -30.29 -5.48 1.27
C PRO A 250 -28.92 -6.12 0.99
N GLU A 251 -28.01 -5.41 0.34
CA GLU A 251 -26.65 -5.86 0.04
C GLU A 251 -25.86 -6.09 1.34
N MET A 252 -25.91 -5.13 2.27
CA MET A 252 -25.22 -5.24 3.54
C MET A 252 -25.85 -6.28 4.46
N LYS A 253 -27.19 -6.33 4.51
CA LYS A 253 -27.93 -7.35 5.28
C LYS A 253 -27.63 -8.77 4.81
N ARG A 254 -27.39 -8.97 3.50
CA ARG A 254 -26.96 -10.26 2.95
C ARG A 254 -25.60 -10.69 3.51
N VAL A 255 -24.61 -9.80 3.48
CA VAL A 255 -23.26 -10.08 4.01
C VAL A 255 -23.31 -10.32 5.52
N LEU A 256 -24.04 -9.48 6.27
CA LEU A 256 -24.23 -9.64 7.71
C LEU A 256 -24.84 -10.99 8.07
N ARG A 257 -25.91 -11.41 7.39
CA ARG A 257 -26.54 -12.73 7.62
C ARG A 257 -25.60 -13.89 7.31
N LYS A 258 -24.83 -13.79 6.22
CA LYS A 258 -23.83 -14.80 5.88
C LYS A 258 -22.79 -14.95 6.99
N ILE A 259 -22.25 -13.83 7.48
CA ILE A 259 -21.24 -13.83 8.55
C ILE A 259 -21.84 -14.28 9.89
N SER A 260 -23.07 -13.86 10.21
CA SER A 260 -23.84 -14.31 11.37
C SER A 260 -23.93 -15.84 11.40
N ASN A 261 -24.33 -16.47 10.29
CA ASN A 261 -24.42 -17.92 10.17
C ASN A 261 -23.06 -18.61 10.27
N LEU A 262 -22.04 -18.08 9.59
CA LEU A 262 -20.68 -18.64 9.59
C LEU A 262 -20.07 -18.65 10.99
N LEU A 263 -20.28 -17.56 11.73
CA LEU A 263 -19.75 -17.36 13.07
C LEU A 263 -20.68 -17.88 14.17
N SER A 264 -21.88 -18.37 13.87
CA SER A 264 -22.91 -18.69 14.88
C SER A 264 -23.17 -17.55 15.89
N ILE A 265 -23.14 -16.29 15.43
CA ILE A 265 -23.43 -15.10 16.25
C ILE A 265 -24.80 -14.57 15.85
N PRO A 266 -25.74 -14.29 16.77
CA PRO A 266 -27.06 -13.77 16.41
C PRO A 266 -26.98 -12.45 15.61
N GLU A 267 -27.78 -12.32 14.53
CA GLU A 267 -27.80 -11.11 13.68
C GLU A 267 -27.96 -9.82 14.51
N ARG A 268 -28.75 -9.84 15.59
CA ARG A 268 -28.99 -8.70 16.50
C ARG A 268 -27.74 -8.18 17.23
N GLU A 269 -26.66 -8.95 17.27
CA GLU A 269 -25.40 -8.57 17.93
C GLU A 269 -24.38 -8.00 16.93
N LEU A 270 -24.67 -8.13 15.63
CA LEU A 270 -23.86 -7.62 14.54
C LEU A 270 -24.47 -6.34 13.95
N ASN A 271 -23.63 -5.54 13.30
CA ASN A 271 -24.04 -4.41 12.48
C ASN A 271 -22.99 -4.17 11.38
N ALA A 272 -23.33 -3.32 10.40
CA ALA A 272 -22.47 -3.03 9.26
C ALA A 272 -21.06 -2.53 9.67
N ASP A 273 -20.96 -1.77 10.77
CA ASP A 273 -19.69 -1.26 11.28
C ASP A 273 -18.76 -2.36 11.82
N LEU A 274 -19.32 -3.39 12.48
CA LEU A 274 -18.56 -4.56 12.94
C LEU A 274 -18.11 -5.43 11.75
N ILE A 275 -18.98 -5.62 10.77
CA ILE A 275 -18.65 -6.30 9.52
C ILE A 275 -17.52 -5.56 8.78
N GLN A 276 -17.58 -4.23 8.74
CA GLN A 276 -16.56 -3.40 8.09
C GLN A 276 -15.20 -3.57 8.74
N VAL A 277 -15.16 -3.56 10.07
CA VAL A 277 -13.91 -3.76 10.79
C VAL A 277 -13.37 -5.18 10.63
N ALA A 278 -14.22 -6.20 10.58
CA ALA A 278 -13.79 -7.56 10.24
C ALA A 278 -13.16 -7.63 8.84
N PHE A 279 -13.74 -6.94 7.85
CA PHE A 279 -13.17 -6.84 6.50
C PHE A 279 -11.85 -6.07 6.49
N PHE A 280 -11.77 -4.93 7.20
CA PHE A 280 -10.53 -4.18 7.31
C PHE A 280 -9.43 -4.95 8.05
N SER A 281 -9.76 -5.80 9.02
CA SER A 281 -8.78 -6.68 9.67
C SER A 281 -8.05 -7.58 8.66
N CYS A 282 -8.74 -8.07 7.63
CA CYS A 282 -8.07 -8.77 6.53
C CYS A 282 -7.02 -7.87 5.84
N SER A 283 -7.39 -6.63 5.51
CA SER A 283 -6.46 -5.66 4.90
C SER A 283 -5.28 -5.29 5.82
N PHE A 284 -5.52 -5.17 7.13
CA PHE A 284 -4.49 -4.82 8.11
C PHE A 284 -3.50 -5.98 8.32
N GLU A 285 -3.98 -7.22 8.38
CA GLU A 285 -3.11 -8.39 8.47
C GLU A 285 -2.22 -8.53 7.22
N LEU A 286 -2.75 -8.23 6.03
CA LEU A 286 -1.94 -8.18 4.81
C LEU A 286 -0.94 -7.01 4.83
N ALA A 287 -1.42 -5.80 5.12
CA ALA A 287 -0.63 -4.58 4.97
C ALA A 287 0.45 -4.44 6.05
N ILE A 288 0.14 -4.83 7.29
CA ILE A 288 1.01 -4.64 8.45
C ILE A 288 1.84 -5.91 8.71
N ASN A 289 1.20 -7.09 8.68
CA ASN A 289 1.83 -8.36 9.07
C ASN A 289 2.25 -9.22 7.87
N ASN A 290 1.97 -8.80 6.63
CA ASN A 290 2.25 -9.54 5.40
C ASN A 290 1.60 -10.95 5.35
N VAL A 291 0.40 -11.10 5.92
CA VAL A 291 -0.33 -12.37 5.95
C VAL A 291 -1.36 -12.41 4.80
N VAL A 292 -1.04 -13.16 3.74
CA VAL A 292 -1.82 -13.22 2.48
C VAL A 292 -3.17 -13.94 2.62
N ASN A 293 -3.34 -14.81 3.63
CA ASN A 293 -4.55 -15.59 3.87
C ASN A 293 -4.96 -15.57 5.35
N ALA A 294 -5.01 -14.38 5.95
CA ALA A 294 -5.43 -14.23 7.34
C ALA A 294 -6.84 -14.81 7.55
N PRO A 295 -7.15 -15.39 8.74
CA PRO A 295 -8.47 -15.94 9.02
C PRO A 295 -9.59 -14.90 8.81
N TRP A 296 -9.34 -13.63 9.11
CA TRP A 296 -10.26 -12.52 8.81
C TRP A 296 -10.65 -12.41 7.33
N CYS A 297 -9.75 -12.75 6.40
CA CYS A 297 -10.03 -12.73 4.97
C CYS A 297 -11.00 -13.83 4.54
N ARG A 298 -10.99 -14.98 5.22
CA ARG A 298 -11.85 -16.14 4.90
C ARG A 298 -13.30 -15.97 5.33
N LEU A 299 -13.63 -14.86 6.02
CA LEU A 299 -15.02 -14.48 6.31
C LEU A 299 -15.76 -13.95 5.07
N PHE A 300 -15.02 -13.53 4.04
CA PHE A 300 -15.56 -12.82 2.88
C PHE A 300 -15.17 -13.53 1.59
N ASP A 301 -16.07 -13.53 0.61
CA ASP A 301 -15.74 -13.83 -0.78
C ASP A 301 -15.70 -12.55 -1.63
N GLU A 302 -15.45 -12.69 -2.92
CA GLU A 302 -15.39 -11.54 -3.84
C GLU A 302 -16.74 -10.82 -3.99
N GLU A 303 -17.87 -11.53 -3.85
CA GLU A 303 -19.20 -10.90 -3.92
C GLU A 303 -19.50 -10.09 -2.67
N ASP A 304 -19.04 -10.52 -1.51
CA ASP A 304 -19.10 -9.71 -0.29
C ASP A 304 -18.17 -8.48 -0.40
N ALA A 305 -16.98 -8.65 -0.97
CA ALA A 305 -16.00 -7.58 -1.12
C ALA A 305 -16.41 -6.50 -2.13
N LYS A 306 -17.30 -6.83 -3.07
CA LYS A 306 -17.99 -5.89 -3.98
C LYS A 306 -19.07 -5.05 -3.30
N VAL A 307 -19.38 -5.31 -2.04
CA VAL A 307 -20.24 -4.46 -1.22
C VAL A 307 -19.30 -3.56 -0.40
N PRO A 308 -18.62 -2.58 -1.01
CA PRO A 308 -17.63 -1.79 -0.32
C PRO A 308 -18.35 -1.08 0.81
N LEU A 309 -18.09 -1.49 2.05
CA LEU A 309 -18.59 -0.78 3.21
C LEU A 309 -18.00 0.64 3.11
N PRO A 310 -18.79 1.65 2.72
CA PRO A 310 -18.24 2.96 2.48
C PRO A 310 -17.74 3.45 3.83
N ASN A 311 -16.44 3.68 3.93
CA ASN A 311 -15.95 4.51 5.01
C ASN A 311 -16.16 5.97 4.61
N PHE A 312 -16.20 6.85 5.61
CA PHE A 312 -16.31 8.30 5.39
C PHE A 312 -15.34 8.81 4.32
N GLU A 313 -14.11 8.27 4.26
CA GLU A 313 -13.09 8.59 3.24
C GLU A 313 -13.55 8.26 1.80
N THR A 314 -14.25 7.15 1.59
CA THR A 314 -14.76 6.72 0.27
C THR A 314 -15.99 7.54 -0.13
N PHE A 315 -16.87 7.84 0.81
CA PHE A 315 -18.03 8.71 0.58
C PHE A 315 -17.59 10.14 0.22
N LEU A 316 -16.66 10.71 0.99
CA LEU A 316 -16.01 11.98 0.68
C LEU A 316 -15.43 12.02 -0.72
N TYR A 317 -14.73 10.95 -1.12
CA TYR A 317 -14.09 10.88 -2.43
C TYR A 317 -15.13 10.86 -3.57
N ILE A 318 -16.27 10.20 -3.36
CA ILE A 318 -17.36 10.17 -4.34
C ILE A 318 -18.09 11.52 -4.35
N PHE A 319 -18.50 12.03 -3.20
CA PHE A 319 -19.33 13.24 -3.08
C PHE A 319 -18.59 14.54 -3.42
N LEU A 320 -17.28 14.65 -3.15
CA LEU A 320 -16.49 15.81 -3.56
C LEU A 320 -16.16 15.84 -5.05
N ASN A 321 -16.28 14.71 -5.75
CA ASN A 321 -16.01 14.59 -7.19
C ASN A 321 -17.29 14.39 -8.03
N SER A 322 -18.46 14.49 -7.40
CA SER A 322 -19.79 14.49 -8.04
C SER A 322 -20.33 15.93 -8.12
#